data_AF-A0A1T5BBB5-F1
#
_entry.id   AF-A0A1T5BBB5-F1
#
_cell.length_a   1.000
_cell.length_b   1.000
_cell.length_c   1.000
_cell.angle_alpha   90.00
_cell.angle_beta   90.00
_cell.angle_gamma   90.00
#
_symmetry.space_group_name_H-M   'P 1'
#
loop_
_entity.id
_entity.type
_entity.pdbx_description
1 polymer ?
#
loop_
_entity_poly.entity_id
_entity_poly.type
_entity_poly.pdbx_seq_one_letter_code
_entity_poly.pdbx_strand_id
1 'polypeptide(L)'
;MVNPKNERSIGFIASAIALVTVLVFHAAWVAPVVVALLTATWIAISLVPAPLPDVEVVLSSTASNDEASVREAMEDVRSAIVDELGHASRELHQALDLVRDAVAELGGGFNGLSHKTGKQQKLLSQIIESGGQGISVQDFADRTAGLLEHFVGLIVQLSRESLRIVYRIDGMAKEMDAVFALLKNVNTIAEETNLLALNAAIEAARAGESGRGFAVVAGEIRNLAQHSNQFNEKIGTHVERSRTAMEQLRELVGHMASQDMNVALSAKGDIDQMMSTITESNQRTSAAADEAAMINRGLGTDVSTTIRSLQFEDILSQLLHQTRSRLVELQEITADCTRDIEELACAPSDPSELGARAQRVRSRLAEQRERARLRARGPALQQSMAAGDIDLF
;
A
#
# COMPACT_ATOMS: atom_id res chain seq x y z
N MET A 1 -22.14 15.70 -84.86
CA MET A 1 -23.01 14.74 -85.58
C MET A 1 -24.47 15.16 -85.40
N VAL A 2 -24.97 15.96 -86.34
CA VAL A 2 -26.37 16.40 -86.38
C VAL A 2 -27.16 15.35 -87.15
N ASN A 3 -28.28 14.92 -86.61
CA ASN A 3 -29.04 13.76 -87.04
C ASN A 3 -29.63 13.99 -88.46
N PRO A 4 -29.32 13.17 -89.49
CA PRO A 4 -29.76 13.40 -90.88
C PRO A 4 -31.28 13.26 -91.08
N LYS A 5 -32.03 12.93 -90.01
CA LYS A 5 -33.49 12.95 -89.98
C LYS A 5 -34.08 14.37 -89.85
N ASN A 6 -33.34 15.36 -89.37
CA ASN A 6 -33.86 16.71 -89.15
C ASN A 6 -33.86 17.61 -90.41
N GLU A 7 -32.95 17.41 -91.36
CA GLU A 7 -32.95 18.21 -92.60
C GLU A 7 -34.10 17.82 -93.54
N ARG A 8 -34.45 16.53 -93.59
CA ARG A 8 -35.59 16.05 -94.37
C ARG A 8 -36.93 16.47 -93.76
N SER A 9 -37.05 16.49 -92.43
CA SER A 9 -38.29 16.92 -91.77
C SER A 9 -38.55 18.42 -91.91
N ILE A 10 -37.51 19.27 -91.88
CA ILE A 10 -37.63 20.71 -92.13
C ILE A 10 -38.07 20.97 -93.58
N GLY A 11 -37.51 20.24 -94.55
CA GLY A 11 -37.93 20.33 -95.95
C GLY A 11 -39.40 19.96 -96.17
N PHE A 12 -39.86 18.85 -95.56
CA PHE A 12 -41.26 18.43 -95.64
C PHE A 12 -42.22 19.45 -95.02
N ILE A 13 -41.88 20.01 -93.85
CA ILE A 13 -42.70 21.04 -93.18
C ILE A 13 -42.77 22.32 -94.02
N ALA A 14 -41.66 22.76 -94.60
CA ALA A 14 -41.64 23.94 -95.47
C ALA A 14 -42.49 23.75 -96.74
N SER A 15 -42.45 22.57 -97.37
CA SER A 15 -43.30 22.26 -98.53
C SER A 15 -44.78 22.10 -98.16
N ALA A 16 -45.10 21.59 -96.96
CA ALA A 16 -46.47 21.50 -96.47
C ALA A 16 -47.06 22.89 -96.18
N ILE A 17 -46.28 23.80 -95.59
CA ILE A 17 -46.70 25.20 -95.36
C ILE A 17 -46.93 25.91 -96.70
N ALA A 18 -46.07 25.69 -97.71
CA ALA A 18 -46.25 26.24 -99.06
C ALA A 18 -47.52 25.72 -99.75
N LEU A 19 -47.84 24.43 -99.62
CA LEU A 19 -49.06 23.84 -100.17
C LEU A 19 -50.31 24.45 -99.51
N VAL A 20 -50.29 24.64 -98.19
CA VAL A 20 -51.40 25.24 -97.44
C VAL A 20 -51.58 26.73 -97.79
N THR A 21 -50.50 27.49 -97.99
CA THR A 21 -50.61 28.90 -98.41
C THR A 21 -51.17 29.05 -99.83
N VAL A 22 -50.87 28.13 -100.75
CA VAL A 22 -51.46 28.11 -102.11
C VAL A 22 -52.95 27.73 -102.10
N LEU A 23 -53.38 26.87 -101.18
CA LEU A 23 -54.79 26.46 -101.07
C LEU A 23 -55.69 27.51 -100.40
N VAL A 24 -55.12 28.32 -99.48
CA VAL A 24 -55.87 29.34 -98.72
C VAL A 24 -56.03 30.65 -99.50
N PHE A 25 -55.10 31.00 -100.42
CA PHE A 25 -55.17 32.23 -101.20
C PHE A 25 -55.51 31.96 -102.68
N HIS A 26 -56.75 32.27 -103.09
CA HIS A 26 -57.29 32.06 -104.45
C HIS A 26 -56.77 33.04 -105.54
N ALA A 27 -55.62 33.67 -105.31
CA ALA A 27 -54.98 34.53 -106.32
C ALA A 27 -53.93 33.72 -107.10
N ALA A 28 -54.23 33.40 -108.35
CA ALA A 28 -53.40 32.59 -109.28
C ALA A 28 -51.94 33.06 -109.52
N TRP A 29 -51.56 34.19 -108.93
CA TRP A 29 -50.31 34.91 -109.15
C TRP A 29 -49.34 34.68 -107.99
N VAL A 30 -49.83 34.20 -106.83
CA VAL A 30 -49.06 34.07 -105.58
C VAL A 30 -48.23 32.78 -105.57
N ALA A 31 -48.75 31.69 -106.13
CA ALA A 31 -48.06 30.40 -106.19
C ALA A 31 -46.69 30.45 -106.91
N PRO A 32 -46.54 31.03 -108.13
CA PRO A 32 -45.24 31.11 -108.78
C PRO A 32 -44.25 32.03 -108.03
N VAL A 33 -44.72 33.06 -107.34
CA VAL A 33 -43.87 33.97 -106.55
C VAL A 33 -43.31 33.27 -105.31
N VAL A 34 -44.10 32.45 -104.62
CA VAL A 34 -43.65 31.68 -103.45
C VAL A 34 -42.66 30.60 -103.87
N VAL A 35 -42.90 29.89 -104.98
CA VAL A 35 -41.94 28.91 -105.52
C VAL A 35 -40.65 29.60 -105.96
N ALA A 36 -40.73 30.74 -106.65
CA ALA A 36 -39.56 31.52 -107.04
C ALA A 36 -38.75 32.00 -105.82
N LEU A 37 -39.41 32.50 -104.77
CA LEU A 37 -38.75 32.90 -103.52
C LEU A 37 -38.09 31.70 -102.83
N LEU A 38 -38.75 30.55 -102.73
CA LEU A 38 -38.16 29.35 -102.11
C LEU A 38 -36.96 28.83 -102.91
N THR A 39 -37.03 28.83 -104.25
CA THR A 39 -35.88 28.46 -105.10
C THR A 39 -34.75 29.48 -105.02
N ALA A 40 -35.05 30.78 -104.95
CA ALA A 40 -34.05 31.83 -104.78
C ALA A 40 -33.39 31.75 -103.40
N THR A 41 -34.15 31.42 -102.35
CA THR A 41 -33.62 31.24 -100.99
C THR A 41 -32.75 29.99 -100.90
N TRP A 42 -33.15 28.89 -101.56
CA TRP A 42 -32.35 27.67 -101.65
C TRP A 42 -31.04 27.90 -102.44
N ILE A 43 -31.12 28.60 -103.57
CA ILE A 43 -29.95 28.95 -104.38
C ILE A 43 -29.03 29.90 -103.60
N ALA A 44 -29.57 30.89 -102.88
CA ALA A 44 -28.80 31.79 -102.03
C ALA A 44 -28.10 31.05 -100.87
N ILE A 45 -28.75 30.06 -100.25
CA ILE A 45 -28.13 29.21 -99.22
C ILE A 45 -27.06 28.27 -99.82
N SER A 46 -27.24 27.81 -101.06
CA SER A 46 -26.27 26.95 -101.75
C SER A 46 -25.08 27.68 -102.38
N LEU A 47 -25.16 29.02 -102.51
CA LEU A 47 -24.10 29.87 -103.06
C LEU A 47 -23.36 30.68 -101.99
N VAL A 48 -23.64 30.50 -100.70
CA VAL A 48 -22.76 31.03 -99.64
C VAL A 48 -21.46 30.21 -99.67
N PRO A 49 -20.31 30.81 -100.04
CA PRO A 49 -19.04 30.14 -99.87
C PRO A 49 -18.84 29.88 -98.38
N ALA A 50 -18.59 28.62 -98.03
CA ALA A 50 -18.20 28.26 -96.67
C ALA A 50 -17.05 29.17 -96.24
N PRO A 51 -17.19 29.95 -95.14
CA PRO A 51 -16.02 30.59 -94.56
C PRO A 51 -15.08 29.44 -94.20
N LEU A 52 -13.84 29.53 -94.71
CA LEU A 52 -12.75 28.71 -94.23
C LEU A 52 -12.77 28.82 -92.70
N PRO A 53 -12.92 27.71 -91.95
CA PRO A 53 -12.56 27.79 -90.55
C PRO A 53 -11.10 28.20 -90.53
N ASP A 54 -10.78 29.27 -89.81
CA ASP A 54 -9.47 29.37 -89.19
C ASP A 54 -9.26 28.02 -88.52
N VAL A 55 -8.35 27.21 -89.07
CA VAL A 55 -7.76 26.10 -88.33
C VAL A 55 -6.79 26.74 -87.35
N GLU A 56 -7.33 27.54 -86.43
CA GLU A 56 -6.78 27.59 -85.11
C GLU A 56 -6.98 26.18 -84.58
N VAL A 57 -5.86 25.50 -84.44
CA VAL A 57 -5.74 24.17 -83.91
C VAL A 57 -6.36 24.19 -82.50
N VAL A 58 -7.67 23.94 -82.41
CA VAL A 58 -8.28 23.37 -81.20
C VAL A 58 -7.96 21.89 -81.21
N LEU A 59 -6.66 21.57 -81.18
CA LEU A 59 -6.20 20.35 -80.55
C LEU A 59 -6.02 20.72 -79.07
N SER A 60 -6.59 19.89 -78.20
CA SER A 60 -6.38 19.85 -76.75
C SER A 60 -6.75 21.11 -75.93
N SER A 61 -7.98 21.17 -75.41
CA SER A 61 -8.23 21.86 -74.12
C SER A 61 -9.35 21.26 -73.27
N THR A 62 -10.16 20.33 -73.79
CA THR A 62 -11.07 19.52 -72.96
C THR A 62 -10.37 18.36 -72.25
N ALA A 63 -9.25 17.85 -72.76
CA ALA A 63 -8.47 16.81 -72.07
C ALA A 63 -7.64 17.39 -70.89
N SER A 64 -7.14 18.62 -71.00
CA SER A 64 -6.25 19.22 -69.99
C SER A 64 -6.96 19.60 -68.68
N ASN A 65 -8.27 19.85 -68.71
CA ASN A 65 -9.03 20.23 -67.51
C ASN A 65 -9.41 19.00 -66.65
N ASP A 66 -9.71 17.87 -67.30
CA ASP A 66 -9.91 16.58 -66.62
C ASP A 66 -8.58 16.02 -66.10
N GLU A 67 -7.48 16.14 -66.83
CA GLU A 67 -6.14 15.73 -66.38
C GLU A 67 -5.67 16.52 -65.14
N ALA A 68 -5.95 17.83 -65.08
CA ALA A 68 -5.64 18.66 -63.92
C ALA A 68 -6.52 18.32 -62.71
N SER A 69 -7.82 18.05 -62.90
CA SER A 69 -8.73 17.65 -61.82
C SER A 69 -8.41 16.25 -61.26
N VAL A 70 -8.01 15.31 -62.11
CA VAL A 70 -7.55 13.98 -61.68
C VAL A 70 -6.22 14.08 -60.92
N ARG A 71 -5.31 14.94 -61.37
CA ARG A 71 -4.04 15.22 -60.67
C ARG A 71 -4.27 15.76 -59.26
N GLU A 72 -5.13 16.76 -59.14
CA GLU A 72 -5.50 17.39 -57.86
C GLU A 72 -6.13 16.36 -56.90
N ALA A 73 -7.08 15.55 -57.39
CA ALA A 73 -7.70 14.49 -56.59
C ALA A 73 -6.70 13.38 -56.17
N MET A 74 -5.75 13.01 -57.03
CA MET A 74 -4.70 12.05 -56.68
C MET A 74 -3.71 12.61 -55.66
N GLU A 75 -3.38 13.90 -55.76
CA GLU A 75 -2.52 14.58 -54.81
C GLU A 75 -3.20 14.75 -53.44
N ASP A 76 -4.50 15.02 -53.41
CA ASP A 76 -5.31 15.05 -52.18
C ASP A 76 -5.36 13.67 -51.51
N VAL A 77 -5.60 12.59 -52.28
CA VAL A 77 -5.60 11.22 -51.76
C VAL A 77 -4.21 10.83 -51.26
N ARG A 78 -3.15 11.18 -51.99
CA ARG A 78 -1.76 10.96 -51.58
C ARG A 78 -1.47 11.68 -50.27
N SER A 79 -1.82 12.96 -50.18
CA SER A 79 -1.61 13.79 -49.00
C SER A 79 -2.36 13.21 -47.79
N ALA A 80 -3.65 12.87 -47.96
CA ALA A 80 -4.48 12.30 -46.90
C ALA A 80 -3.94 10.95 -46.39
N ILE A 81 -3.58 10.02 -47.29
CA ILE A 81 -3.06 8.71 -46.87
C ILE A 81 -1.68 8.83 -46.21
N VAL A 82 -0.78 9.67 -46.75
CA VAL A 82 0.55 9.88 -46.18
C VAL A 82 0.45 10.57 -44.81
N ASP A 83 -0.48 11.50 -44.62
CA ASP A 83 -0.70 12.16 -43.33
C ASP A 83 -1.30 11.19 -42.32
N GLU A 84 -2.33 10.42 -42.67
CA GLU A 84 -2.93 9.37 -41.80
C GLU A 84 -1.92 8.29 -41.39
N LEU A 85 -1.09 7.81 -42.32
CA LEU A 85 0.01 6.88 -42.01
C LEU A 85 1.07 7.51 -41.10
N GLY A 86 1.35 8.80 -41.32
CA GLY A 86 2.24 9.59 -40.47
C GLY A 86 1.69 9.75 -39.05
N HIS A 87 0.39 10.06 -38.90
CA HIS A 87 -0.30 10.14 -37.62
C HIS A 87 -0.27 8.79 -36.90
N ALA A 88 -0.68 7.71 -37.56
CA ALA A 88 -0.66 6.36 -36.99
C ALA A 88 0.75 5.93 -36.54
N SER A 89 1.79 6.26 -37.32
CA SER A 89 3.19 5.97 -36.95
C SER A 89 3.64 6.77 -35.73
N ARG A 90 3.26 8.06 -35.63
CA ARG A 90 3.54 8.92 -34.46
C ARG A 90 2.82 8.43 -33.21
N GLU A 91 1.54 8.09 -33.31
CA GLU A 91 0.75 7.55 -32.20
C GLU A 91 1.34 6.22 -31.70
N LEU A 92 1.74 5.33 -32.62
CA LEU A 92 2.37 4.06 -32.26
C LEU A 92 3.73 4.27 -31.58
N HIS A 93 4.50 5.27 -32.01
CA HIS A 93 5.75 5.65 -31.34
C HIS A 93 5.51 6.18 -29.93
N GLN A 94 4.53 7.07 -29.74
CA GLN A 94 4.16 7.59 -28.43
C GLN A 94 3.65 6.47 -27.50
N ALA A 95 2.85 5.54 -28.02
CA ALA A 95 2.39 4.37 -27.27
C ALA A 95 3.56 3.45 -26.85
N LEU A 96 4.55 3.27 -27.72
CA LEU A 96 5.77 2.51 -27.42
C LEU A 96 6.56 3.11 -26.26
N ASP A 97 6.75 4.44 -26.27
CA ASP A 97 7.49 5.12 -25.21
C ASP A 97 6.74 5.05 -23.87
N LEU A 98 5.41 5.27 -23.88
CA LEU A 98 4.58 5.12 -22.69
C LEU A 98 4.62 3.70 -22.09
N VAL A 99 4.57 2.67 -22.93
CA VAL A 99 4.66 1.27 -22.47
C VAL A 99 6.03 0.98 -21.87
N ARG A 100 7.11 1.44 -22.49
CA ARG A 100 8.48 1.26 -21.99
C ARG A 100 8.70 1.93 -20.64
N ASP A 101 8.26 3.18 -20.50
CA ASP A 101 8.39 3.92 -19.25
C ASP A 101 7.58 3.25 -18.13
N ALA A 102 6.34 2.85 -18.42
CA ALA A 102 5.48 2.15 -17.45
C ALA A 102 6.08 0.81 -17.00
N VAL A 103 6.67 0.03 -17.92
CA VAL A 103 7.29 -1.25 -17.57
C VAL A 103 8.60 -1.08 -16.83
N ALA A 104 9.42 -0.09 -17.18
CA ALA A 104 10.62 0.24 -16.42
C ALA A 104 10.29 0.62 -14.97
N GLU A 105 9.24 1.42 -14.77
CA GLU A 105 8.75 1.79 -13.43
C GLU A 105 8.24 0.57 -12.65
N LEU A 106 7.40 -0.27 -13.28
CA LEU A 106 6.91 -1.51 -12.67
C LEU A 106 8.07 -2.46 -12.31
N GLY A 107 9.05 -2.65 -13.20
CA GLY A 107 10.22 -3.48 -12.95
C GLY A 107 11.05 -3.00 -11.76
N GLY A 108 11.24 -1.68 -11.64
CA GLY A 108 11.86 -1.07 -10.45
C GLY A 108 11.06 -1.34 -9.18
N GLY A 109 9.73 -1.18 -9.24
CA GLY A 109 8.82 -1.45 -8.12
C GLY A 109 8.86 -2.91 -7.64
N PHE A 110 8.79 -3.87 -8.55
CA PHE A 110 8.83 -5.30 -8.22
C PHE A 110 10.18 -5.77 -7.69
N ASN A 111 11.30 -5.25 -8.22
CA ASN A 111 12.62 -5.51 -7.65
C ASN A 111 12.74 -4.97 -6.22
N GLY A 112 12.23 -3.76 -5.98
CA GLY A 112 12.17 -3.18 -4.65
C GLY A 112 11.30 -4.01 -3.69
N LEU A 113 10.16 -4.50 -4.17
CA LEU A 113 9.26 -5.36 -3.41
C LEU A 113 9.92 -6.70 -3.08
N SER A 114 10.53 -7.38 -4.07
CA SER A 114 11.28 -8.63 -3.88
C SER A 114 12.34 -8.50 -2.78
N HIS A 115 13.13 -7.43 -2.82
CA HIS A 115 14.14 -7.16 -1.79
C HIS A 115 13.53 -6.88 -0.40
N LYS A 116 12.41 -6.14 -0.33
CA LYS A 116 11.69 -5.89 0.94
C LYS A 116 11.11 -7.19 1.51
N THR A 117 10.48 -8.03 0.67
CA THR A 117 9.96 -9.35 1.05
C THR A 117 11.08 -10.26 1.57
N GLY A 118 12.24 -10.30 0.90
CA GLY A 118 13.39 -11.07 1.36
C GLY A 118 13.94 -10.60 2.73
N LYS A 119 13.96 -9.28 2.98
CA LYS A 119 14.30 -8.73 4.31
C LYS A 119 13.26 -9.11 5.35
N GLN A 120 11.98 -9.01 5.01
CA GLN A 120 10.88 -9.33 5.91
C GLN A 120 10.88 -10.81 6.31
N GLN A 121 11.17 -11.72 5.38
CA GLN A 121 11.33 -13.15 5.66
C GLN A 121 12.47 -13.43 6.65
N LYS A 122 13.62 -12.76 6.52
CA LYS A 122 14.73 -12.89 7.48
C LYS A 122 14.35 -12.41 8.88
N LEU A 123 13.68 -11.26 8.97
CA LEU A 123 13.21 -10.72 10.26
C LEU A 123 12.19 -11.66 10.92
N LEU A 124 11.27 -12.25 10.15
CA LEU A 124 10.32 -13.23 10.66
C LEU A 124 11.00 -14.50 11.16
N SER A 125 11.99 -15.02 10.41
CA SER A 125 12.82 -16.15 10.87
C SER A 125 13.51 -15.83 12.19
N GLN A 126 14.06 -14.62 12.35
CA GLN A 126 14.67 -14.19 13.61
C GLN A 126 13.67 -14.07 14.76
N ILE A 127 12.43 -13.60 14.52
CA ILE A 127 11.39 -13.53 15.55
C ILE A 127 11.01 -14.94 16.02
N ILE A 128 10.84 -15.87 15.08
CA ILE A 128 10.50 -17.27 15.36
C ILE A 128 11.67 -17.98 16.08
N GLU A 129 12.91 -17.80 15.63
CA GLU A 129 14.11 -18.38 16.26
C GLU A 129 14.44 -17.75 17.62
N SER A 130 14.26 -16.43 17.77
CA SER A 130 14.46 -15.74 19.05
C SER A 130 13.46 -16.19 20.11
N GLY A 131 12.28 -16.67 19.71
CA GLY A 131 11.36 -17.34 20.62
C GLY A 131 11.89 -18.66 21.18
N GLY A 132 12.88 -19.27 20.53
CA GLY A 132 13.46 -20.58 20.89
C GLY A 132 14.88 -20.56 21.46
N GLN A 133 15.70 -19.53 21.22
CA GLN A 133 17.11 -19.48 21.68
C GLN A 133 17.38 -18.64 22.94
N GLY A 134 16.37 -17.93 23.47
CA GLY A 134 16.44 -17.24 24.77
C GLY A 134 15.82 -18.05 25.92
N ILE A 135 15.91 -17.55 27.16
CA ILE A 135 14.98 -18.00 28.21
C ILE A 135 13.58 -17.78 27.65
N SER A 136 12.85 -18.86 27.38
CA SER A 136 11.51 -18.70 26.82
C SER A 136 10.67 -17.89 27.80
N VAL A 137 9.71 -17.14 27.27
CA VAL A 137 8.76 -16.40 28.12
C VAL A 137 8.09 -17.36 29.12
N GLN A 138 7.89 -18.62 28.71
CA GLN A 138 7.41 -19.72 29.55
C GLN A 138 8.40 -20.04 30.70
N ASP A 139 9.68 -20.29 30.40
CA ASP A 139 10.69 -20.59 31.42
C ASP A 139 10.89 -19.43 32.40
N PHE A 140 10.82 -18.19 31.89
CA PHE A 140 10.89 -16.98 32.72
C PHE A 140 9.68 -16.91 33.66
N ALA A 141 8.47 -17.17 33.15
CA ALA A 141 7.26 -17.19 33.94
C ALA A 141 7.32 -18.28 35.02
N ASP A 142 7.73 -19.50 34.66
CA ASP A 142 7.83 -20.64 35.59
C ASP A 142 8.87 -20.38 36.69
N ARG A 143 10.04 -19.84 36.33
CA ARG A 143 11.07 -19.44 37.31
C ARG A 143 10.58 -18.35 38.26
N THR A 144 9.86 -17.35 37.72
CA THR A 144 9.33 -16.25 38.52
C THR A 144 8.24 -16.73 39.46
N ALA A 145 7.34 -17.60 38.99
CA ALA A 145 6.31 -18.23 39.81
C ALA A 145 6.93 -19.03 40.97
N GLY A 146 7.97 -19.84 40.69
CA GLY A 146 8.69 -20.59 41.72
C GLY A 146 9.40 -19.70 42.75
N LEU A 147 10.05 -18.61 42.31
CA LEU A 147 10.66 -17.63 43.21
C LEU A 147 9.64 -16.94 44.11
N LEU A 148 8.46 -16.59 43.57
CA LEU A 148 7.39 -15.98 44.33
C LEU A 148 6.75 -16.93 45.33
N GLU A 149 6.55 -18.19 44.94
CA GLU A 149 6.09 -19.21 45.87
C GLU A 149 7.06 -19.38 47.04
N HIS A 150 8.37 -19.42 46.77
CA HIS A 150 9.38 -19.44 47.81
C HIS A 150 9.34 -18.19 48.70
N PHE A 151 9.22 -17.00 48.10
CA PHE A 151 9.14 -15.73 48.84
C PHE A 151 7.91 -15.66 49.75
N VAL A 152 6.74 -16.06 49.24
CA VAL A 152 5.51 -16.16 50.05
C VAL A 152 5.68 -17.17 51.18
N GLY A 153 6.36 -18.29 50.93
CA GLY A 153 6.74 -19.25 51.96
C GLY A 153 7.58 -18.63 53.09
N LEU A 154 8.59 -17.81 52.74
CA LEU A 154 9.42 -17.08 53.70
C LEU A 154 8.59 -16.08 54.52
N ILE A 155 7.69 -15.33 53.89
CA ILE A 155 6.78 -14.38 54.58
C ILE A 155 5.88 -15.13 55.57
N VAL A 156 5.32 -16.28 55.17
CA VAL A 156 4.48 -17.11 56.06
C VAL A 156 5.28 -17.59 57.25
N GLN A 157 6.52 -18.02 57.04
CA GLN A 157 7.42 -18.43 58.12
C GLN A 157 7.75 -17.26 59.06
N LEU A 158 8.06 -16.09 58.51
CA LEU A 158 8.33 -14.87 59.29
C LEU A 158 7.13 -14.48 60.15
N SER A 159 5.91 -14.49 59.58
CA SER A 159 4.68 -14.20 60.30
C SER A 159 4.46 -15.16 61.49
N ARG A 160 4.71 -16.46 61.29
CA ARG A 160 4.65 -17.46 62.38
C ARG A 160 5.68 -17.19 63.48
N GLU A 161 6.89 -16.76 63.10
CA GLU A 161 7.94 -16.43 64.06
C GLU A 161 7.61 -15.15 64.85
N SER A 162 7.09 -14.13 64.18
CA SER A 162 6.56 -12.91 64.80
C SER A 162 5.45 -13.23 65.83
N LEU A 163 4.51 -14.12 65.51
CA LEU A 163 3.50 -14.57 66.49
C LEU A 163 4.12 -15.29 67.71
N ARG A 164 5.19 -16.06 67.50
CA ARG A 164 5.92 -16.70 68.60
C ARG A 164 6.62 -15.68 69.49
N ILE A 165 7.16 -14.60 68.90
CA ILE A 165 7.74 -13.48 69.65
C ILE A 165 6.66 -12.79 70.49
N VAL A 166 5.48 -12.52 69.93
CA VAL A 166 4.34 -11.96 70.68
C VAL A 166 3.99 -12.80 71.90
N TYR A 167 3.96 -14.14 71.77
CA TYR A 167 3.72 -15.03 72.92
C TYR A 167 4.80 -14.92 74.00
N ARG A 168 6.08 -14.77 73.60
CA ARG A 168 7.17 -14.56 74.56
C ARG A 168 7.08 -13.21 75.27
N ILE A 169 6.68 -12.16 74.55
CA ILE A 169 6.46 -10.83 75.13
C ILE A 169 5.32 -10.88 76.16
N ASP A 170 4.22 -11.58 75.87
CA ASP A 170 3.12 -11.79 76.83
C ASP A 170 3.60 -12.52 78.10
N GLY A 171 4.49 -13.51 77.94
CA GLY A 171 5.16 -14.18 79.06
C GLY A 171 6.03 -13.22 79.89
N MET A 172 6.84 -12.39 79.24
CA MET A 172 7.66 -11.38 79.92
C MET A 172 6.82 -10.32 80.64
N ALA A 173 5.69 -9.91 80.06
CA ALA A 173 4.77 -8.97 80.70
C ALA A 173 4.21 -9.52 82.02
N LYS A 174 3.83 -10.81 82.05
CA LYS A 174 3.40 -11.50 83.29
C LYS A 174 4.50 -11.57 84.34
N GLU A 175 5.74 -11.79 83.93
CA GLU A 175 6.88 -11.74 84.87
C GLU A 175 7.09 -10.33 85.43
N MET A 176 6.90 -9.28 84.63
CA MET A 176 6.94 -7.90 85.14
C MET A 176 5.83 -7.64 86.15
N ASP A 177 4.62 -8.16 85.93
CA ASP A 177 3.51 -8.07 86.91
C ASP A 177 3.85 -8.77 88.23
N ALA A 178 4.51 -9.93 88.18
CA ALA A 178 4.98 -10.64 89.37
C ALA A 178 6.06 -9.84 90.11
N VAL A 179 7.00 -9.21 89.39
CA VAL A 179 8.01 -8.32 89.98
C VAL A 179 7.34 -7.12 90.67
N PHE A 180 6.32 -6.50 90.06
CA PHE A 180 5.56 -5.42 90.70
C PHE A 180 4.91 -5.84 92.02
N ALA A 181 4.35 -7.05 92.09
CA ALA A 181 3.79 -7.57 93.32
C ALA A 181 4.86 -7.75 94.41
N LEU A 182 6.06 -8.22 94.04
CA LEU A 182 7.20 -8.33 94.98
C LEU A 182 7.67 -6.96 95.48
N LEU A 183 7.79 -5.97 94.59
CA LEU A 183 8.15 -4.60 94.97
C LEU A 183 7.12 -3.99 95.94
N LYS A 184 5.82 -4.26 95.71
CA LYS A 184 4.77 -3.82 96.64
C LYS A 184 4.95 -4.43 98.04
N ASN A 185 5.27 -5.73 98.11
CA ASN A 185 5.55 -6.39 99.39
C ASN A 185 6.80 -5.82 100.08
N VAL A 186 7.87 -5.54 99.33
CA VAL A 186 9.08 -4.90 99.86
C VAL A 186 8.78 -3.51 100.42
N ASN A 187 7.92 -2.73 99.74
CA ASN A 187 7.50 -1.42 100.24
C ASN A 187 6.76 -1.55 101.58
N THR A 188 5.83 -2.51 101.70
CA THR A 188 5.11 -2.78 102.95
C THR A 188 6.07 -3.17 104.07
N ILE A 189 7.04 -4.06 103.82
CA ILE A 189 8.04 -4.48 104.82
C ILE A 189 8.88 -3.28 105.29
N ALA A 190 9.30 -2.42 104.37
CA ALA A 190 10.11 -1.25 104.72
C ALA A 190 9.27 -0.18 105.47
N GLU A 191 8.00 0.00 105.15
CA GLU A 191 7.07 0.84 105.93
C GLU A 191 6.86 0.29 107.37
N GLU A 192 6.62 -1.02 107.50
CA GLU A 192 6.51 -1.70 108.81
C GLU A 192 7.81 -1.58 109.62
N THR A 193 8.96 -1.76 108.98
CA THR A 193 10.27 -1.63 109.62
C THR A 193 10.52 -0.18 110.08
N ASN A 194 10.13 0.80 109.27
CA ASN A 194 10.21 2.21 109.64
C ASN A 194 9.30 2.55 110.84
N LEU A 195 8.09 1.97 110.91
CA LEU A 195 7.20 2.11 112.07
C LEU A 195 7.74 1.41 113.32
N LEU A 196 8.29 0.20 113.19
CA LEU A 196 8.94 -0.53 114.28
C LEU A 196 10.14 0.25 114.83
N ALA A 197 10.98 0.79 113.95
CA ALA A 197 12.12 1.61 114.32
C ALA A 197 11.70 2.90 115.01
N LEU A 198 10.61 3.53 114.56
CA LEU A 198 10.03 4.70 115.23
C LEU A 198 9.55 4.36 116.64
N ASN A 199 8.83 3.25 116.82
CA ASN A 199 8.38 2.79 118.14
C ASN A 199 9.57 2.48 119.06
N ALA A 200 10.62 1.85 118.53
CA ALA A 200 11.85 1.57 119.29
C ALA A 200 12.59 2.86 119.69
N ALA A 201 12.64 3.87 118.81
CA ALA A 201 13.22 5.16 119.12
C ALA A 201 12.44 5.90 120.23
N ILE A 202 11.11 5.82 120.22
CA ILE A 202 10.24 6.38 121.26
C ILE A 202 10.51 5.69 122.61
N GLU A 203 10.57 4.35 122.65
CA GLU A 203 10.79 3.61 123.89
C GLU A 203 12.23 3.79 124.41
N ALA A 204 13.20 3.91 123.52
CA ALA A 204 14.58 4.26 123.88
C ALA A 204 14.68 5.67 124.50
N ALA A 205 13.95 6.65 123.98
CA ALA A 205 13.85 7.98 124.59
C ALA A 205 13.17 7.93 125.97
N ARG A 206 12.18 7.04 126.15
CA ARG A 206 11.45 6.84 127.41
C ARG A 206 12.33 6.23 128.51
N ALA A 207 13.30 5.39 128.14
CA ALA A 207 14.27 4.79 129.06
C ALA A 207 15.40 5.75 129.50
N GLY A 208 15.43 6.99 129.01
CA GLY A 208 16.41 8.02 129.40
C GLY A 208 17.85 7.65 129.06
N GLU A 209 18.79 7.86 129.99
CA GLU A 209 20.22 7.59 129.77
C GLU A 209 20.53 6.11 129.48
N SER A 210 19.75 5.19 130.06
CA SER A 210 19.89 3.74 129.81
C SER A 210 19.48 3.33 128.38
N GLY A 211 18.72 4.18 127.68
CA GLY A 211 18.21 3.92 126.33
C GLY A 211 19.06 4.48 125.18
N ARG A 212 20.13 5.25 125.46
CA ARG A 212 20.93 5.95 124.43
C ARG A 212 21.47 5.04 123.33
N GLY A 213 21.96 3.84 123.67
CA GLY A 213 22.45 2.87 122.68
C GLY A 213 21.34 2.36 121.76
N PHE A 214 20.16 2.09 122.31
CA PHE A 214 18.98 1.66 121.54
C PHE A 214 18.44 2.77 120.65
N ALA A 215 18.52 4.04 121.07
CA ALA A 215 18.08 5.17 120.27
C ALA A 215 18.92 5.33 118.98
N VAL A 216 20.25 5.12 119.07
CA VAL A 216 21.14 5.16 117.90
C VAL A 216 20.83 4.03 116.92
N VAL A 217 20.66 2.80 117.42
CA VAL A 217 20.32 1.64 116.58
C VAL A 217 18.95 1.83 115.92
N ALA A 218 17.95 2.32 116.64
CA ALA A 218 16.63 2.61 116.09
C ALA A 218 16.68 3.69 114.99
N GLY A 219 17.51 4.73 115.17
CA GLY A 219 17.75 5.73 114.13
C GLY A 219 18.37 5.14 112.86
N GLU A 220 19.34 4.24 112.99
CA GLU A 220 19.98 3.57 111.86
C GLU A 220 19.01 2.64 111.11
N ILE A 221 18.22 1.84 111.84
CA ILE A 221 17.18 0.98 111.24
C ILE A 221 16.14 1.83 110.49
N ARG A 222 15.74 2.97 111.06
CA ARG A 222 14.80 3.89 110.42
C ARG A 222 15.36 4.45 109.12
N ASN A 223 16.62 4.90 109.13
CA ASN A 223 17.29 5.40 107.94
C ASN A 223 17.40 4.31 106.86
N LEU A 224 17.78 3.09 107.24
CA LEU A 224 17.86 1.94 106.33
C LEU A 224 16.50 1.62 105.69
N ALA A 225 15.41 1.68 106.47
CA ALA A 225 14.06 1.47 105.96
C ALA A 225 13.64 2.56 104.95
N GLN A 226 13.95 3.84 105.23
CA GLN A 226 13.70 4.94 104.28
C GLN A 226 14.52 4.81 103.00
N HIS A 227 15.80 4.44 103.11
CA HIS A 227 16.67 4.14 101.97
C HIS A 227 16.12 2.96 101.14
N SER A 228 15.62 1.92 101.81
CA SER A 228 14.98 0.77 101.13
C SER A 228 13.75 1.20 100.33
N ASN A 229 12.89 2.06 100.88
CA ASN A 229 11.73 2.60 100.15
C ASN A 229 12.14 3.39 98.90
N GLN A 230 13.10 4.31 99.03
CA GLN A 230 13.58 5.08 97.88
C GLN A 230 14.22 4.20 96.81
N PHE A 231 14.95 3.16 97.21
CA PHE A 231 15.52 2.20 96.27
C PHE A 231 14.43 1.39 95.58
N ASN A 232 13.41 0.97 96.32
CA ASN A 232 12.27 0.22 95.80
C ASN A 232 11.44 1.04 94.79
N GLU A 233 11.21 2.34 95.05
CA GLU A 233 10.56 3.27 94.11
C GLU A 233 11.34 3.42 92.79
N LYS A 234 12.67 3.51 92.87
CA LYS A 234 13.53 3.55 91.68
C LYS A 234 13.42 2.26 90.87
N ILE A 235 13.44 1.09 91.52
CA ILE A 235 13.24 -0.19 90.83
C ILE A 235 11.85 -0.22 90.17
N GLY A 236 10.79 0.19 90.88
CA GLY A 236 9.44 0.26 90.33
C GLY A 236 9.36 1.11 89.05
N THR A 237 10.06 2.25 89.02
CA THR A 237 10.15 3.10 87.84
C THR A 237 10.83 2.39 86.65
N HIS A 238 11.91 1.63 86.90
CA HIS A 238 12.59 0.86 85.86
C HIS A 238 11.74 -0.30 85.32
N VAL A 239 10.99 -0.98 86.20
CA VAL A 239 10.07 -2.05 85.80
C VAL A 239 8.92 -1.49 84.98
N GLU A 240 8.35 -0.34 85.34
CA GLU A 240 7.27 0.32 84.57
C GLU A 240 7.73 0.71 83.15
N ARG A 241 8.94 1.26 83.03
CA ARG A 241 9.54 1.56 81.72
C ARG A 241 9.74 0.29 80.89
N SER A 242 10.15 -0.81 81.53
CA SER A 242 10.33 -2.10 80.86
C SER A 242 8.99 -2.68 80.39
N ARG A 243 7.94 -2.58 81.22
CA ARG A 243 6.56 -2.95 80.86
C ARG A 243 6.08 -2.18 79.63
N THR A 244 6.23 -0.85 79.66
CA THR A 244 5.82 0.02 78.54
C THR A 244 6.55 -0.35 77.25
N ALA A 245 7.86 -0.60 77.32
CA ALA A 245 8.65 -1.02 76.16
C ALA A 245 8.18 -2.38 75.61
N MET A 246 7.77 -3.32 76.47
CA MET A 246 7.22 -4.61 76.04
C MET A 246 5.87 -4.45 75.33
N GLU A 247 4.99 -3.56 75.80
CA GLU A 247 3.70 -3.28 75.15
C GLU A 247 3.90 -2.70 73.74
N GLN A 248 4.84 -1.74 73.60
CA GLN A 248 5.21 -1.18 72.29
C GLN A 248 5.80 -2.25 71.36
N LEU A 249 6.66 -3.13 71.90
CA LEU A 249 7.25 -4.23 71.14
C LEU A 249 6.16 -5.19 70.64
N ARG A 250 5.16 -5.51 71.49
CA ARG A 250 4.02 -6.36 71.14
C ARG A 250 3.23 -5.78 69.97
N GLU A 251 2.91 -4.49 70.01
CA GLU A 251 2.18 -3.81 68.93
C GLU A 251 2.97 -3.84 67.62
N LEU A 252 4.25 -3.47 67.66
CA LEU A 252 5.13 -3.45 66.49
C LEU A 252 5.22 -4.83 65.79
N VAL A 253 5.46 -5.88 66.58
CA VAL A 253 5.57 -7.24 66.04
C VAL A 253 4.21 -7.77 65.55
N GLY A 254 3.11 -7.39 66.22
CA GLY A 254 1.75 -7.73 65.79
C GLY A 254 1.40 -7.14 64.42
N HIS A 255 1.76 -5.87 64.18
CA HIS A 255 1.59 -5.23 62.87
C HIS A 255 2.42 -5.91 61.78
N MET A 256 3.70 -6.19 62.06
CA MET A 256 4.60 -6.86 61.12
C MET A 256 4.06 -8.24 60.69
N ALA A 257 3.55 -9.04 61.63
CA ALA A 257 3.03 -10.38 61.33
C ALA A 257 1.82 -10.38 60.36
N SER A 258 0.95 -9.37 60.47
CA SER A 258 -0.31 -9.29 59.72
C SER A 258 -0.15 -8.57 58.37
N GLN A 259 0.55 -7.43 58.37
CA GLN A 259 0.67 -6.58 57.19
C GLN A 259 1.55 -7.22 56.11
N ASP A 260 2.66 -7.84 56.49
CA ASP A 260 3.59 -8.48 55.54
C ASP A 260 2.93 -9.62 54.76
N MET A 261 2.03 -10.37 55.41
CA MET A 261 1.32 -11.49 54.79
C MET A 261 0.35 -11.04 53.70
N ASN A 262 -0.51 -10.05 53.99
CA ASN A 262 -1.48 -9.56 53.01
C ASN A 262 -0.81 -8.92 51.79
N VAL A 263 0.26 -8.14 52.01
CA VAL A 263 1.02 -7.51 50.92
C VAL A 263 1.68 -8.57 50.04
N ALA A 264 2.31 -9.59 50.63
CA ALA A 264 2.95 -10.66 49.87
C ALA A 264 1.95 -11.50 49.06
N LEU A 265 0.78 -11.82 49.63
CA LEU A 265 -0.28 -12.56 48.94
C LEU A 265 -0.88 -11.75 47.77
N SER A 266 -1.10 -10.44 47.97
CA SER A 266 -1.57 -9.56 46.90
C SER A 266 -0.54 -9.46 45.77
N ALA A 267 0.73 -9.23 46.11
CA ALA A 267 1.80 -9.15 45.11
C ALA A 267 1.96 -10.45 44.32
N LYS A 268 1.80 -11.61 44.96
CA LYS A 268 1.77 -12.90 44.27
C LYS A 268 0.63 -12.95 43.25
N GLY A 269 -0.60 -12.59 43.67
CA GLY A 269 -1.76 -12.57 42.78
C GLY A 269 -1.59 -11.64 41.57
N ASP A 270 -1.05 -10.45 41.79
CA ASP A 270 -0.77 -9.48 40.73
C ASP A 270 0.24 -10.02 39.71
N ILE A 271 1.30 -10.69 40.19
CA ILE A 271 2.31 -11.27 39.30
C ILE A 271 1.77 -12.51 38.59
N ASP A 272 0.99 -13.37 39.24
CA ASP A 272 0.36 -14.53 38.60
C ASP A 272 -0.53 -14.08 37.43
N GLN A 273 -1.31 -13.00 37.61
CA GLN A 273 -2.11 -12.40 36.55
C GLN A 273 -1.25 -11.79 35.42
N MET A 274 -0.17 -11.09 35.78
CA MET A 274 0.78 -10.53 34.81
C MET A 274 1.43 -11.63 33.97
N MET A 275 1.84 -12.74 34.58
CA MET A 275 2.44 -13.88 33.88
C MET A 275 1.46 -14.55 32.94
N SER A 276 0.20 -14.75 33.37
CA SER A 276 -0.85 -15.27 32.49
C SER A 276 -1.03 -14.38 31.24
N THR A 277 -1.03 -13.06 31.42
CA THR A 277 -1.18 -12.10 30.32
C THR A 277 0.02 -12.14 29.37
N ILE A 278 1.23 -12.29 29.92
CA ILE A 278 2.47 -12.41 29.16
C ILE A 278 2.48 -13.71 28.32
N THR A 279 2.08 -14.84 28.89
CA THR A 279 1.99 -16.12 28.17
C THR A 279 0.99 -16.04 27.02
N GLU A 280 -0.19 -15.46 27.25
CA GLU A 280 -1.21 -15.26 26.21
C GLU A 280 -0.71 -14.32 25.10
N SER A 281 -0.05 -13.22 25.46
CA SER A 281 0.55 -12.28 24.50
C SER A 281 1.63 -12.94 23.65
N ASN A 282 2.46 -13.80 24.26
CA ASN A 282 3.50 -14.54 23.55
C ASN A 282 2.89 -15.53 22.53
N GLN A 283 1.81 -16.24 22.91
CA GLN A 283 1.08 -17.12 21.99
C GLN A 283 0.48 -16.33 20.81
N ARG A 284 -0.16 -15.18 21.08
CA ARG A 284 -0.68 -14.30 20.03
C ARG A 284 0.42 -13.79 19.10
N THR A 285 1.58 -13.43 19.64
CA THR A 285 2.74 -12.97 18.86
C THR A 285 3.29 -14.07 17.97
N SER A 286 3.40 -15.30 18.48
CA SER A 286 3.83 -16.46 17.69
C SER A 286 2.87 -16.74 16.54
N ALA A 287 1.56 -16.77 16.80
CA ALA A 287 0.56 -17.00 15.76
C ALA A 287 0.60 -15.91 14.67
N ALA A 288 0.76 -14.64 15.06
CA ALA A 288 0.88 -13.53 14.12
C ALA A 288 2.18 -13.62 13.29
N ALA A 289 3.28 -14.09 13.88
CA ALA A 289 4.54 -14.31 13.17
C ALA A 289 4.40 -15.43 12.12
N ASP A 290 3.73 -16.54 12.46
CA ASP A 290 3.46 -17.64 11.53
C ASP A 290 2.58 -17.20 10.36
N GLU A 291 1.50 -16.44 10.63
CA GLU A 291 0.63 -15.88 9.59
C GLU A 291 1.41 -14.93 8.66
N ALA A 292 2.20 -14.02 9.23
CA ALA A 292 3.05 -13.11 8.46
C ALA A 292 4.09 -13.86 7.61
N ALA A 293 4.60 -15.01 8.09
CA ALA A 293 5.51 -15.86 7.33
C ALA A 293 4.81 -16.58 6.17
N MET A 294 3.54 -16.97 6.33
CA MET A 294 2.73 -17.50 5.21
C MET A 294 2.47 -16.42 4.15
N ILE A 295 2.04 -15.23 4.57
CA ILE A 295 1.79 -14.09 3.67
C ILE A 295 3.05 -13.72 2.89
N ASN A 296 4.22 -13.65 3.54
CA ASN A 296 5.47 -13.34 2.85
C ASN A 296 5.87 -14.39 1.80
N ARG A 297 5.65 -15.68 2.07
CA ARG A 297 5.91 -16.74 1.09
C ARG A 297 5.00 -16.61 -0.14
N GLY A 298 3.72 -16.29 0.08
CA GLY A 298 2.79 -15.94 -1.00
C GLY A 298 3.26 -14.75 -1.81
N LEU A 299 3.60 -13.65 -1.13
CA LEU A 299 4.08 -12.42 -1.76
C LEU A 299 5.35 -12.64 -2.61
N GLY A 300 6.30 -13.46 -2.14
CA GLY A 300 7.48 -13.80 -2.92
C GLY A 300 7.14 -14.52 -4.23
N THR A 301 6.14 -15.39 -4.20
CA THR A 301 5.63 -16.11 -5.38
C THR A 301 4.91 -15.16 -6.34
N ASP A 302 4.06 -14.27 -5.83
CA ASP A 302 3.33 -13.28 -6.63
C ASP A 302 4.28 -12.30 -7.32
N VAL A 303 5.30 -11.84 -6.60
CA VAL A 303 6.35 -10.96 -7.16
C VAL A 303 7.13 -11.68 -8.25
N SER A 304 7.56 -12.92 -8.02
CA SER A 304 8.27 -13.71 -9.04
C SER A 304 7.42 -13.92 -10.30
N THR A 305 6.13 -14.22 -10.12
CA THR A 305 5.17 -14.37 -11.22
C THR A 305 5.01 -13.06 -11.99
N THR A 306 4.96 -11.93 -11.30
CA THR A 306 4.79 -10.63 -11.97
C THR A 306 6.06 -10.19 -12.69
N ILE A 307 7.24 -10.44 -12.14
CA ILE A 307 8.52 -10.22 -12.84
C ILE A 307 8.58 -11.04 -14.13
N ARG A 308 8.12 -12.30 -14.09
CA ARG A 308 8.00 -13.13 -15.30
C ARG A 308 7.04 -12.49 -16.32
N SER A 309 5.90 -11.95 -15.86
CA SER A 309 4.96 -11.25 -16.74
C SER A 309 5.54 -9.96 -17.36
N LEU A 310 6.50 -9.29 -16.72
CA LEU A 310 7.18 -8.14 -17.36
C LEU A 310 8.00 -8.58 -18.59
N GLN A 311 8.40 -9.85 -18.72
CA GLN A 311 9.07 -10.35 -19.93
C GLN A 311 8.16 -10.28 -21.18
N PHE A 312 6.83 -10.19 -21.01
CA PHE A 312 5.93 -9.91 -22.13
C PHE A 312 6.12 -8.52 -22.74
N GLU A 313 6.65 -7.56 -22.00
CA GLU A 313 6.95 -6.23 -22.53
C GLU A 313 7.94 -6.33 -23.69
N ASP A 314 9.00 -7.13 -23.56
CA ASP A 314 10.02 -7.22 -24.61
C ASP A 314 9.40 -7.73 -25.93
N ILE A 315 8.50 -8.71 -25.83
CA ILE A 315 7.72 -9.23 -26.96
C ILE A 315 6.79 -8.15 -27.52
N LEU A 316 6.03 -7.44 -26.68
CA LEU A 316 5.12 -6.38 -27.10
C LEU A 316 5.86 -5.21 -27.75
N SER A 317 6.99 -4.79 -27.17
CA SER A 317 7.87 -3.75 -27.71
C SER A 317 8.40 -4.15 -29.08
N GLN A 318 8.82 -5.42 -29.24
CA GLN A 318 9.27 -5.95 -30.52
C GLN A 318 8.15 -5.95 -31.58
N LEU A 319 6.94 -6.37 -31.23
CA LEU A 319 5.80 -6.39 -32.15
C LEU A 319 5.35 -4.99 -32.57
N LEU A 320 5.32 -4.06 -31.63
CA LEU A 320 5.00 -2.66 -31.90
C LEU A 320 6.09 -2.02 -32.77
N HIS A 321 7.37 -2.28 -32.52
CA HIS A 321 8.47 -1.83 -33.40
C HIS A 321 8.34 -2.39 -34.81
N GLN A 322 8.01 -3.67 -34.96
CA GLN A 322 7.76 -4.27 -36.27
C GLN A 322 6.56 -3.62 -36.98
N THR A 323 5.48 -3.35 -36.25
CA THR A 323 4.27 -2.71 -36.79
C THR A 323 4.56 -1.28 -37.23
N ARG A 324 5.34 -0.54 -36.45
CA ARG A 324 5.83 0.80 -36.82
C ARG A 324 6.67 0.77 -38.09
N SER A 325 7.64 -0.15 -38.17
CA SER A 325 8.48 -0.32 -39.37
C SER A 325 7.61 -0.60 -40.60
N ARG A 326 6.57 -1.43 -40.45
CA ARG A 326 5.62 -1.72 -41.53
C ARG A 326 4.80 -0.50 -41.93
N LEU A 327 4.37 0.35 -40.99
CA LEU A 327 3.64 1.59 -41.31
C LEU A 327 4.53 2.58 -42.07
N VAL A 328 5.79 2.76 -41.66
CA VAL A 328 6.76 3.62 -42.35
C VAL A 328 7.03 3.12 -43.77
N GLU A 329 7.26 1.81 -43.93
CA GLU A 329 7.43 1.22 -45.27
C GLU A 329 6.16 1.35 -46.12
N LEU A 330 4.97 1.22 -45.53
CA LEU A 330 3.70 1.39 -46.24
C LEU A 330 3.50 2.85 -46.66
N GLN A 331 3.95 3.81 -45.85
CA GLN A 331 3.96 5.23 -46.17
C GLN A 331 4.86 5.51 -47.39
N GLU A 332 6.07 4.96 -47.43
CA GLU A 332 6.98 5.07 -48.58
C GLU A 332 6.38 4.44 -49.85
N ILE A 333 5.86 3.20 -49.74
CA ILE A 333 5.23 2.50 -50.86
C ILE A 333 4.02 3.26 -51.38
N THR A 334 3.20 3.82 -50.51
CA THR A 334 2.01 4.57 -50.92
C THR A 334 2.39 5.88 -51.60
N ALA A 335 3.41 6.58 -51.09
CA ALA A 335 3.95 7.78 -51.72
C ALA A 335 4.52 7.50 -53.12
N ASP A 336 5.23 6.38 -53.30
CA ASP A 336 5.78 6.00 -54.60
C ASP A 336 4.72 5.49 -55.58
N CYS A 337 3.76 4.69 -55.11
CA CYS A 337 2.66 4.20 -55.96
C CYS A 337 1.73 5.32 -56.41
N THR A 338 1.41 6.28 -55.53
CA THR A 338 0.59 7.44 -55.91
C THR A 338 1.32 8.33 -56.92
N ARG A 339 2.63 8.55 -56.77
CA ARG A 339 3.46 9.25 -57.75
C ARG A 339 3.47 8.53 -59.11
N ASP A 340 3.66 7.21 -59.11
CA ASP A 340 3.64 6.41 -60.34
C ASP A 340 2.27 6.43 -61.05
N ILE A 341 1.15 6.49 -60.29
CA ILE A 341 -0.20 6.58 -60.85
C ILE A 341 -0.48 8.01 -61.38
N GLU A 342 0.01 9.05 -60.70
CA GLU A 342 -0.03 10.43 -61.19
C GLU A 342 0.72 10.57 -62.52
N GLU A 343 1.92 10.00 -62.64
CA GLU A 343 2.70 9.95 -63.89
C GLU A 343 2.02 9.14 -65.02
N LEU A 344 1.16 8.18 -64.66
CA LEU A 344 0.35 7.40 -65.61
C LEU A 344 -0.90 8.18 -66.10
N ALA A 345 -1.51 8.96 -65.22
CA ALA A 345 -2.78 9.63 -65.47
C ALA A 345 -2.63 11.00 -66.15
N CYS A 346 -1.53 11.71 -65.91
CA CYS A 346 -1.39 13.12 -66.27
C CYS A 346 -0.25 13.43 -67.27
N ALA A 347 0.44 12.41 -67.80
CA ALA A 347 1.49 12.60 -68.81
C ALA A 347 0.99 12.31 -70.23
N PRO A 348 1.23 13.20 -71.22
CA PRO A 348 0.84 12.95 -72.60
C PRO A 348 1.61 11.73 -73.14
N SER A 349 0.90 10.67 -73.55
CA SER A 349 1.50 9.36 -73.82
C SER A 349 0.88 8.65 -75.04
N ASP A 350 1.75 8.03 -75.85
CA ASP A 350 1.39 7.14 -76.97
C ASP A 350 0.79 5.82 -76.42
N PRO A 351 -0.19 5.16 -77.10
CA PRO A 351 -0.87 3.97 -76.58
C PRO A 351 0.07 2.80 -76.23
N SER A 352 1.23 2.69 -76.90
CA SER A 352 2.25 1.69 -76.61
C SER A 352 3.07 1.99 -75.34
N GLU A 353 3.26 3.26 -74.97
CA GLU A 353 3.98 3.64 -73.74
C GLU A 353 3.12 3.49 -72.49
N LEU A 354 1.81 3.73 -72.62
CA LEU A 354 0.82 3.55 -71.54
C LEU A 354 0.79 2.10 -71.03
N GLY A 355 0.85 1.13 -71.95
CA GLY A 355 0.96 -0.29 -71.60
C GLY A 355 2.24 -0.64 -70.85
N ALA A 356 3.39 -0.10 -71.29
CA ALA A 356 4.68 -0.32 -70.63
C ALA A 356 4.75 0.30 -69.23
N ARG A 357 4.18 1.50 -69.05
CA ARG A 357 4.10 2.18 -67.75
C ARG A 357 3.17 1.44 -66.78
N ALA A 358 1.99 1.00 -67.24
CA ALA A 358 1.07 0.23 -66.42
C ALA A 358 1.66 -1.12 -65.99
N GLN A 359 2.45 -1.76 -66.86
CA GLN A 359 3.19 -2.98 -66.53
C GLN A 359 4.24 -2.74 -65.44
N ARG A 360 4.95 -1.59 -65.46
CA ARG A 360 5.94 -1.21 -64.42
C ARG A 360 5.30 -1.03 -63.04
N VAL A 361 4.15 -0.36 -62.96
CA VAL A 361 3.43 -0.19 -61.70
C VAL A 361 2.93 -1.53 -61.18
N ARG A 362 2.37 -2.37 -62.06
CA ARG A 362 1.93 -3.73 -61.70
C ARG A 362 3.07 -4.62 -61.22
N SER A 363 4.24 -4.57 -61.86
CA SER A 363 5.40 -5.38 -61.46
C SER A 363 5.95 -4.93 -60.11
N ARG A 364 6.04 -3.63 -59.84
CA ARG A 364 6.45 -3.11 -58.52
C ARG A 364 5.45 -3.52 -57.45
N LEU A 365 4.14 -3.36 -57.69
CA LEU A 365 3.11 -3.76 -56.73
C LEU A 365 3.12 -5.27 -56.45
N ALA A 366 3.43 -6.08 -57.46
CA ALA A 366 3.59 -7.52 -57.32
C ALA A 366 4.81 -7.87 -56.47
N GLU A 367 5.96 -7.23 -56.71
CA GLU A 367 7.17 -7.42 -55.91
C GLU A 367 6.96 -7.02 -54.44
N GLN A 368 6.24 -5.90 -54.19
CA GLN A 368 5.92 -5.48 -52.83
C GLN A 368 4.94 -6.43 -52.13
N ARG A 369 3.95 -6.97 -52.84
CA ARG A 369 3.06 -8.02 -52.31
C ARG A 369 3.82 -9.31 -51.99
N GLU A 370 4.80 -9.68 -52.81
CA GLU A 370 5.69 -10.83 -52.57
C GLU A 370 6.52 -10.61 -51.28
N ARG A 371 7.14 -9.43 -51.15
CA ARG A 371 7.91 -9.03 -49.95
C ARG A 371 7.04 -9.02 -48.69
N ALA A 372 5.83 -8.46 -48.77
CA ALA A 372 4.89 -8.47 -47.65
C ALA A 372 4.47 -9.89 -47.24
N ARG A 373 4.23 -10.79 -48.21
CA ARG A 373 3.91 -12.22 -47.95
C ARG A 373 5.05 -12.98 -47.28
N LEU A 374 6.30 -12.74 -47.71
CA LEU A 374 7.46 -13.38 -47.10
C LEU A 374 7.66 -12.93 -45.65
N ARG A 375 7.38 -11.66 -45.33
CA ARG A 375 7.47 -11.11 -43.96
C ARG A 375 6.34 -11.58 -43.05
N ALA A 376 5.14 -11.81 -43.58
CA ALA A 376 4.02 -12.39 -42.82
C ALA A 376 4.31 -13.83 -42.33
N ARG A 377 5.33 -14.49 -42.89
CA ARG A 377 5.83 -15.81 -42.48
C ARG A 377 7.00 -15.75 -41.47
N GLY A 378 7.34 -14.56 -40.96
CA GLY A 378 8.36 -14.37 -39.92
C GLY A 378 8.06 -15.13 -38.61
N PRO A 379 9.04 -15.21 -37.69
CA PRO A 379 9.07 -16.19 -36.60
C PRO A 379 7.76 -16.17 -35.81
N ALA A 380 7.20 -17.37 -35.62
CA ALA A 380 5.95 -17.58 -34.91
C ALA A 380 5.91 -16.76 -33.62
N LEU A 381 4.95 -15.84 -33.57
CA LEU A 381 4.42 -15.26 -32.33
C LEU A 381 4.22 -16.40 -31.33
N GLN A 382 5.03 -16.45 -30.29
CA GLN A 382 4.90 -17.43 -29.23
C GLN A 382 3.59 -17.13 -28.50
N GLN A 383 2.52 -17.85 -28.85
CA GLN A 383 1.15 -17.58 -28.38
C GLN A 383 0.89 -18.07 -26.94
N SER A 384 1.90 -18.58 -26.23
CA SER A 384 1.71 -19.14 -24.89
C SER A 384 3.00 -19.17 -24.06
N MET A 385 2.86 -18.83 -22.77
CA MET A 385 3.87 -18.91 -21.70
C MET A 385 4.24 -20.36 -21.29
N ALA A 386 3.55 -21.38 -21.79
CA ALA A 386 3.68 -22.74 -21.27
C ALA A 386 5.00 -23.46 -21.67
N ALA A 387 5.88 -22.82 -22.42
CA ALA A 387 7.18 -23.39 -22.82
C ALA A 387 8.31 -22.71 -22.03
N GLY A 388 8.43 -23.05 -20.75
CA GLY A 388 9.49 -22.51 -19.90
C GLY A 388 9.34 -22.88 -18.44
N ASP A 389 9.13 -24.16 -18.13
CA ASP A 389 9.70 -24.68 -16.89
C ASP A 389 11.21 -24.56 -17.03
N ILE A 390 11.76 -23.53 -16.37
CA ILE A 390 13.19 -23.42 -16.16
C ILE A 390 13.50 -24.43 -15.07
N ASP A 391 14.09 -25.56 -15.46
CA ASP A 391 14.85 -26.42 -14.56
C ASP A 391 15.96 -25.54 -13.92
N LEU A 392 15.73 -25.15 -12.67
CA LEU A 392 16.74 -24.55 -11.81
C LEU A 392 17.61 -25.68 -11.25
N PHE A 393 18.83 -25.81 -11.78
CA PHE A 393 19.95 -26.41 -11.05
C PHE A 393 20.48 -25.44 -10.00
#